data_AF-A0A9E6AHS2-F1
#
_entry.id   AF-A0A9E6AHS2-F1
#
_cell.length_a   1.000
_cell.length_b   1.000
_cell.length_c   1.000
_cell.angle_alpha   90.00
_cell.angle_beta   90.00
_cell.angle_gamma   90.00
#
_symmetry.space_group_name_H-M   'P 1'
#
loop_
_entity.id
_entity.type
_entity.pdbx_description
1 polymer ?
#
loop_
_entity_poly.entity_id
_entity_poly.type
_entity_poly.pdbx_seq_one_letter_code
_entity_poly.pdbx_strand_id
1 'polypeptide(L)'
;ILALTANPLVAGIALFLEMMSAVLWNVITVSYRQRLIPDNLLGRVNSIYRFFGWGAMPFGALAGGALVAFTEPTLGRLEALHVPFFAATAGFALLFAYGLSRLRVH
;
A
#
# COMPACT_ATOMS: atom_id res chain seq x y z
N ILE A 1 0.17 -13.62 0.19
CA ILE A 1 -0.91 -14.54 0.65
C ILE A 1 -1.99 -14.67 -0.42
N LEU A 2 -2.66 -13.59 -0.81
CA LEU A 2 -3.74 -13.64 -1.83
C LEU A 2 -3.28 -14.16 -3.20
N ALA A 3 -2.04 -13.89 -3.61
CA ALA A 3 -1.47 -14.45 -4.85
C ALA A 3 -0.96 -15.91 -4.72
N LEU A 4 -1.02 -16.50 -3.53
CA LEU A 4 -0.41 -17.80 -3.22
C LEU A 4 -1.40 -18.83 -2.68
N THR A 5 -2.65 -18.43 -2.39
CA THR A 5 -3.65 -19.32 -1.78
C THR A 5 -5.00 -19.18 -2.45
N ALA A 6 -5.61 -20.32 -2.79
CA ALA A 6 -7.00 -20.41 -3.22
C ALA A 6 -7.95 -20.68 -2.05
N ASN A 7 -7.44 -20.83 -0.81
CA ASN A 7 -8.25 -21.14 0.35
C ASN A 7 -9.03 -19.88 0.82
N PRO A 8 -10.38 -19.89 0.76
CA PRO A 8 -11.18 -18.71 1.12
C PRO A 8 -11.00 -18.26 2.57
N LEU A 9 -10.73 -19.19 3.50
CA LEU A 9 -10.53 -18.85 4.91
C LEU A 9 -9.23 -18.05 5.11
N VAL A 10 -8.14 -18.50 4.47
CA VAL A 10 -6.85 -17.82 4.56
C VAL A 10 -6.91 -16.44 3.89
N ALA A 11 -7.58 -16.35 2.74
CA ALA A 11 -7.83 -15.08 2.07
C ALA A 11 -8.69 -14.14 2.94
N GLY A 12 -9.76 -14.66 3.55
CA GLY A 12 -10.65 -13.91 4.44
C GLY A 12 -9.93 -13.35 5.66
N ILE A 13 -9.10 -14.15 6.33
CA ILE A 13 -8.29 -13.69 7.47
C ILE A 13 -7.29 -12.62 7.03
N ALA A 14 -6.63 -12.80 5.88
CA ALA A 14 -5.67 -11.82 5.38
C ALA A 14 -6.34 -10.46 5.07
N LEU A 15 -7.50 -10.48 4.40
CA LEU A 15 -8.29 -9.28 4.11
C LEU A 15 -8.82 -8.62 5.38
N PHE A 16 -9.26 -9.41 6.36
CA PHE A 16 -9.70 -8.88 7.65
C PHE A 16 -8.56 -8.14 8.37
N LEU A 17 -7.37 -8.74 8.44
CA LEU A 17 -6.21 -8.12 9.07
C LEU A 17 -5.75 -6.86 8.33
N GLU A 18 -5.81 -6.86 7.00
CA GLU A 18 -5.51 -5.71 6.16
C GLU A 18 -6.47 -4.55 6.46
N MET A 19 -7.78 -4.82 6.43
CA MET A 19 -8.79 -3.79 6.68
C MET A 19 -8.74 -3.28 8.13
N MET A 20 -8.53 -4.15 9.11
CA MET A 20 -8.35 -3.75 10.51
C MET A 20 -7.15 -2.81 10.66
N SER A 21 -6.03 -3.13 10.01
CA SER A 21 -4.83 -2.28 10.02
C SER A 21 -5.10 -0.93 9.33
N ALA A 22 -5.83 -0.94 8.20
CA ALA A 22 -6.21 0.26 7.49
C ALA A 22 -7.12 1.18 8.32
N VAL A 23 -8.08 0.62 9.06
CA VAL A 23 -8.95 1.38 9.98
C VAL A 23 -8.13 2.01 11.09
N LEU A 24 -7.27 1.24 11.75
CA LEU A 24 -6.38 1.76 12.81
C LEU A 24 -5.49 2.89 12.29
N TRP A 25 -4.88 2.72 11.11
CA TRP A 25 -4.10 3.76 10.45
C TRP A 25 -4.91 5.03 10.20
N ASN A 26 -6.13 4.91 9.68
CA ASN A 26 -7.00 6.07 9.42
C ASN A 26 -7.34 6.82 10.71
N VAL A 27 -7.76 6.11 11.76
CA VAL A 27 -8.09 6.72 13.05
C VAL A 27 -6.86 7.45 13.63
N ILE A 28 -5.72 6.77 13.72
CA ILE A 28 -4.50 7.34 14.29
C ILE A 28 -4.03 8.57 13.50
N THR A 29 -3.93 8.46 12.16
CA THR A 29 -3.39 9.56 11.35
C THR A 29 -4.31 10.78 11.30
N VAL A 30 -5.63 10.58 11.27
CA VAL A 30 -6.59 11.68 11.31
C VAL A 30 -6.54 12.36 12.68
N SER A 31 -6.63 11.60 13.77
CA SER A 31 -6.56 12.16 15.13
C SER A 31 -5.24 12.87 15.41
N TYR A 32 -4.13 12.34 14.91
CA TYR A 32 -2.82 12.99 15.04
C TYR A 32 -2.78 14.36 14.34
N ARG A 33 -3.29 14.43 13.09
CA ARG A 33 -3.37 15.68 12.33
C ARG A 33 -4.26 16.71 13.02
N GLN A 34 -5.41 16.28 13.56
CA GLN A 34 -6.32 17.16 14.29
C GLN A 34 -5.67 17.78 15.53
N ARG A 35 -4.74 17.10 16.19
CA ARG A 35 -4.06 17.60 17.39
C ARG A 35 -2.92 18.57 17.09
N LEU A 36 -2.23 18.40 15.96
CA LEU A 36 -1.00 19.13 15.65
C LEU A 36 -1.19 20.28 14.65
N ILE A 37 -2.16 20.18 13.75
CA ILE A 37 -2.34 21.15 12.68
C ILE A 37 -3.39 22.17 13.13
N PRO A 38 -3.09 23.49 13.07
CA PRO A 38 -4.06 24.54 13.36
C PRO A 38 -5.33 24.42 12.50
N ASP A 39 -6.49 24.71 13.08
CA ASP A 39 -7.80 24.51 12.44
C ASP A 39 -7.92 25.19 11.06
N ASN A 40 -7.36 26.39 10.90
CA ASN A 40 -7.38 27.13 9.64
C ASN A 40 -6.51 26.50 8.53
N LEU A 41 -5.58 25.60 8.87
CA LEU A 41 -4.72 24.89 7.92
C LEU A 41 -5.15 23.43 7.72
N LEU A 42 -5.99 22.89 8.60
CA LEU A 42 -6.38 21.47 8.59
C LEU A 42 -6.97 21.03 7.24
N GLY A 43 -7.84 21.85 6.65
CA GLY A 43 -8.42 21.58 5.32
C GLY A 43 -7.37 21.51 4.21
N ARG A 44 -6.40 22.44 4.19
CA ARG A 44 -5.32 22.47 3.20
C ARG A 44 -4.41 21.25 3.32
N VAL A 45 -4.01 20.91 4.54
CA VAL A 45 -3.14 19.75 4.78
C VAL A 45 -3.86 18.45 4.41
N ASN A 46 -5.15 18.33 4.75
CA ASN A 46 -5.94 17.16 4.39
C ASN A 46 -6.06 16.99 2.87
N SER A 47 -6.29 18.07 2.13
CA SER A 47 -6.33 18.04 0.66
C SER A 47 -5.00 17.60 0.05
N ILE A 48 -3.87 18.13 0.52
CA ILE A 48 -2.54 17.73 0.05
C ILE A 48 -2.28 16.23 0.36
N TYR A 49 -2.59 15.79 1.58
CA TYR A 49 -2.45 14.39 1.97
C TYR A 49 -3.26 13.46 1.06
N ARG A 50 -4.52 13.82 0.76
CA ARG A 50 -5.38 13.01 -0.13
C ARG A 50 -4.91 13.07 -1.58
N PHE A 51 -4.42 14.23 -2.04
CA PHE A 51 -3.88 14.37 -3.38
C PHE A 51 -2.70 13.42 -3.61
N PHE A 52 -1.73 13.37 -2.71
CA PHE A 52 -0.62 12.42 -2.85
C PHE A 52 -1.03 10.97 -2.54
N GLY A 53 -1.89 10.76 -1.53
CA GLY A 53 -2.33 9.43 -1.13
C GLY A 53 -3.12 8.72 -2.23
N TRP A 54 -4.15 9.37 -2.78
CA TRP A 54 -5.02 8.80 -3.80
C TRP A 54 -4.55 9.13 -5.22
N GLY A 55 -3.95 10.30 -5.44
CA GLY A 55 -3.45 10.71 -6.76
C GLY A 55 -2.22 9.94 -7.22
N ALA A 56 -1.55 9.19 -6.33
CA ALA A 56 -0.50 8.24 -6.72
C ALA A 56 -1.07 6.93 -7.32
N MET A 57 -2.35 6.62 -7.11
CA MET A 57 -2.94 5.34 -7.55
C MET A 57 -2.88 5.11 -9.06
N PRO A 58 -3.17 6.10 -9.94
CA PRO A 58 -3.04 5.91 -11.38
C PRO A 58 -1.62 5.54 -11.79
N PHE A 59 -0.59 6.12 -11.15
CA PHE A 59 0.80 5.77 -11.44
C PHE A 59 1.12 4.33 -11.02
N GLY A 60 0.61 3.88 -9.88
CA GLY A 60 0.72 2.49 -9.45
C GLY A 60 0.02 1.52 -10.41
N ALA A 61 -1.17 1.87 -10.89
CA ALA A 61 -1.91 1.08 -11.87
C ALA A 61 -1.18 0.99 -13.22
N LEU A 62 -0.64 2.11 -13.71
CA LEU A 62 0.17 2.15 -14.93
C LEU A 62 1.45 1.32 -14.78
N ALA A 63 2.16 1.45 -13.66
CA ALA A 63 3.37 0.66 -13.39
C ALA A 63 3.05 -0.84 -13.29
N GLY A 64 1.98 -1.22 -12.61
CA GLY A 64 1.51 -2.61 -12.55
C GLY A 64 1.15 -3.17 -13.93
N GLY A 65 0.40 -2.40 -14.73
CA GLY A 65 0.06 -2.79 -16.11
C GLY A 65 1.29 -2.94 -17.00
N ALA A 66 2.25 -2.01 -16.89
CA ALA A 66 3.51 -2.10 -17.63
C ALA A 66 4.32 -3.35 -17.23
N LEU A 67 4.41 -3.66 -15.93
CA LEU A 67 5.07 -4.88 -15.45
C LEU A 67 4.45 -6.14 -16.05
N VAL A 68 3.12 -6.23 -16.09
CA VAL A 68 2.41 -7.35 -16.75
C VAL A 68 2.76 -7.39 -18.24
N ALA A 69 2.65 -6.26 -18.94
CA ALA A 69 2.88 -6.20 -20.40
C ALA A 69 4.30 -6.61 -20.81
N PHE A 70 5.32 -6.28 -20.00
CA PHE A 70 6.71 -6.68 -20.27
C PHE A 70 7.01 -8.13 -19.90
N THR A 71 6.29 -8.70 -18.92
CA THR A 71 6.56 -10.06 -18.43
C THR A 71 5.70 -11.13 -19.08
N GLU A 72 4.53 -10.76 -19.61
CA GLU A 72 3.59 -11.67 -20.29
C GLU A 72 4.22 -12.46 -21.45
N PRO A 73 5.04 -11.88 -22.36
CA PRO A 73 5.63 -12.64 -23.45
C PRO A 73 6.58 -13.75 -23.00
N THR A 74 7.20 -13.59 -21.82
CA THR A 74 8.21 -14.51 -21.29
C THR A 74 7.67 -15.53 -20.30
N LEU A 75 6.74 -15.12 -19.43
CA LEU A 75 6.25 -15.90 -18.30
C LEU A 75 4.85 -16.51 -18.56
N GLY A 76 4.15 -16.04 -19.58
CA GLY A 76 2.75 -16.37 -19.82
C GLY A 76 1.79 -15.54 -18.96
N ARG A 77 0.54 -15.42 -19.41
CA ARG A 77 -0.46 -14.49 -18.87
C ARG A 77 -0.77 -14.68 -17.38
N LEU A 78 -0.88 -15.94 -16.91
CA LEU A 78 -1.23 -16.23 -15.52
C LEU A 78 -0.13 -15.81 -14.55
N GLU A 79 1.13 -16.10 -14.88
CA GLU A 79 2.28 -15.75 -14.04
C GLU A 79 2.58 -14.25 -14.08
N ALA A 80 2.41 -13.62 -15.25
CA ALA A 80 2.57 -12.17 -15.40
C ALA A 80 1.62 -11.38 -14.48
N LEU A 81 0.38 -11.86 -14.28
CA LEU A 81 -0.58 -11.23 -13.36
C LEU A 81 -0.14 -11.25 -11.90
N HIS A 82 0.73 -12.19 -11.50
CA HIS A 82 1.26 -12.25 -10.13
C HIS A 82 2.46 -11.32 -9.90
N VAL A 83 3.19 -10.94 -10.96
CA VAL A 83 4.41 -10.13 -10.88
C VAL A 83 4.21 -8.80 -10.13
N PRO A 84 3.15 -8.00 -10.37
CA PRO A 84 2.93 -6.77 -9.62
C PRO A 84 2.78 -6.99 -8.11
N PHE A 85 2.15 -8.09 -7.69
CA PHE A 85 1.96 -8.41 -6.27
C PHE A 85 3.29 -8.76 -5.59
N PHE A 86 4.15 -9.52 -6.27
CA PHE A 86 5.49 -9.81 -5.75
C PHE A 86 6.37 -8.57 -5.70
N ALA A 87 6.34 -7.74 -6.75
CA ALA A 87 7.07 -6.47 -6.78
C ALA A 87 6.62 -5.53 -5.66
N ALA A 88 5.31 -5.39 -5.44
CA ALA A 88 4.77 -4.59 -4.33
C ALA A 88 5.19 -5.13 -2.97
N THR A 89 5.13 -6.46 -2.77
CA THR A 89 5.55 -7.11 -1.51
C THR A 89 7.03 -6.86 -1.24
N ALA A 90 7.90 -7.00 -2.24
CA ALA A 90 9.32 -6.71 -2.12
C ALA A 90 9.56 -5.24 -1.79
N GLY A 91 8.86 -4.32 -2.46
CA GLY A 91 8.92 -2.88 -2.18
C GLY A 91 8.54 -2.54 -0.74
N PHE A 92 7.41 -3.06 -0.25
CA PHE A 92 6.98 -2.86 1.13
C PHE A 92 7.95 -3.48 2.14
N ALA A 93 8.49 -4.67 1.87
CA ALA A 93 9.48 -5.32 2.72
C ALA A 93 10.78 -4.50 2.82
N LEU A 94 11.24 -3.93 1.69
CA LEU A 94 12.41 -3.04 1.65
C LEU A 94 12.15 -1.75 2.44
N LEU A 95 10.98 -1.13 2.27
CA LEU A 95 10.59 0.06 3.04
C LEU A 95 10.49 -0.24 4.53
N PHE A 96 9.96 -1.40 4.90
CA PHE A 96 9.88 -1.84 6.29
C PHE A 96 11.27 -2.07 6.89
N ALA A 97 12.15 -2.79 6.18
CA ALA A 97 13.54 -3.00 6.59
C ALA A 97 14.31 -1.66 6.71
N TYR A 98 14.09 -0.76 5.76
CA TYR A 98 14.63 0.60 5.81
C TYR A 98 14.11 1.35 7.04
N GLY A 99 12.81 1.29 7.31
CA GLY A 99 12.18 1.88 8.49
C GLY A 99 12.80 1.36 9.79
N LEU A 100 12.97 0.04 9.93
CA LEU A 100 13.64 -0.57 11.07
C LEU A 100 15.09 -0.08 11.23
N SER A 101 15.82 0.12 10.13
CA SER A 101 17.21 0.61 10.18
C SER A 101 17.32 2.09 10.56
N ARG A 102 16.28 2.89 10.30
CA ARG A 102 16.29 4.35 10.48
C ARG A 102 15.56 4.82 11.72
N LEU A 103 14.59 4.07 12.22
CA LEU A 103 13.89 4.34 13.48
C LEU A 103 14.76 3.91 14.66
N ARG A 104 15.91 4.57 14.85
CA ARG A 104 16.62 4.56 16.13
C ARG A 104 15.91 5.57 17.03
N VAL A 105 15.01 5.06 17.86
CA VAL A 105 14.45 5.82 18.98
C VAL A 105 15.61 6.02 19.97
N HIS A 106 16.21 7.20 19.94
CA HIS A 106 17.08 7.71 21.00
C HIS A 106 16.23 8.44 22.04
#